data_AF-A0A7V5J3E9-F1
#
_entry.id   AF-A0A7V5J3E9-F1
#
_cell.length_a   1.000
_cell.length_b   1.000
_cell.length_c   1.000
_cell.angle_alpha   90.00
_cell.angle_beta   90.00
_cell.angle_gamma   90.00
#
_symmetry.space_group_name_H-M   'P 1'
#
loop_
_entity.id
_entity.type
_entity.pdbx_description
1 polymer ?
#
loop_
_entity_poly.entity_id
_entity_poly.type
_entity_poly.pdbx_seq_one_letter_code
_entity_poly.pdbx_strand_id
1 'polypeptide(L)'
;MSPEITVTTSTPTEGSIKVAFATNDSENINAHFGSAKQFYVYTITQEGSEVSNIINIQTKDTDQTVALLKDVDIVYFVNIGPTAAAKIINTGIFPIKYKEVVSIETELQKLQTMLGTNPPPFIKKIIAKKAA
;
A
#
# COMPACT_ATOMS: atom_id res chain seq x y z
N MET A 1 -8.82 32.65 9.72
CA MET A 1 -7.51 31.97 9.72
C MET A 1 -7.73 30.67 8.96
N SER A 2 -7.49 30.72 7.65
CA SER A 2 -7.69 29.57 6.77
C SER A 2 -6.44 28.69 6.85
N PRO A 3 -6.54 27.36 7.01
CA PRO A 3 -5.37 26.51 6.83
C PRO A 3 -5.03 26.50 5.34
N GLU A 4 -3.82 26.99 5.04
CA GLU A 4 -3.18 26.92 3.75
C GLU A 4 -2.80 25.45 3.51
N ILE A 5 -3.49 24.79 2.59
CA ILE A 5 -3.16 23.41 2.21
C ILE A 5 -2.04 23.50 1.18
N THR A 6 -0.80 23.40 1.63
CA THR A 6 0.37 23.26 0.75
C THR A 6 0.32 21.87 0.12
N VAL A 7 -0.21 21.78 -1.10
CA VAL A 7 -0.09 20.59 -1.95
C VAL A 7 1.36 20.51 -2.41
N THR A 8 2.21 19.87 -1.61
CA THR A 8 3.57 19.56 -2.01
C THR A 8 3.49 18.28 -2.84
N THR A 9 3.69 18.40 -4.15
CA THR A 9 3.90 17.25 -5.03
C THR A 9 5.15 16.51 -4.56
N SER A 10 4.97 15.39 -3.85
CA SER A 10 6.07 14.61 -3.31
C SER A 10 6.81 13.89 -4.44
N THR A 11 7.99 14.40 -4.76
CA THR A 11 9.06 13.64 -5.42
C THR A 11 9.27 12.31 -4.69
N PRO A 12 9.69 11.23 -5.39
CA PRO A 12 10.03 9.98 -4.73
C PRO A 12 11.11 10.25 -3.69
N THR A 13 10.73 10.27 -2.41
CA THR A 13 11.69 10.45 -1.32
C THR A 13 12.55 9.19 -1.27
N GLU A 14 13.87 9.36 -1.36
CA GLU A 14 14.83 8.27 -1.19
C GLU A 14 14.53 7.55 0.14
N GLY A 15 14.43 6.21 0.14
CA GLY A 15 14.03 5.46 1.33
C GLY A 15 12.51 5.24 1.51
N SER A 16 11.67 5.70 0.60
CA SER A 16 10.21 5.52 0.68
C SER A 16 9.70 4.20 0.07
N ILE A 17 8.55 3.74 0.58
CA ILE A 17 7.76 2.64 0.00
C ILE A 17 6.31 3.08 -0.27
N LYS A 18 5.68 2.51 -1.29
CA LYS A 18 4.27 2.68 -1.62
C LYS A 18 3.47 1.46 -1.20
N VAL A 19 2.50 1.64 -0.30
CA VAL A 19 1.72 0.56 0.30
C VAL A 19 0.25 0.77 0.04
N ALA A 20 -0.43 -0.23 -0.51
CA ALA A 20 -1.87 -0.21 -0.72
C ALA A 20 -2.59 -1.04 0.35
N PHE A 21 -3.60 -0.46 0.99
CA PHE A 21 -4.46 -1.13 1.95
C PHE A 21 -5.82 -1.42 1.32
N ALA A 22 -6.17 -2.70 1.17
CA ALA A 22 -7.48 -3.12 0.70
C ALA A 22 -8.53 -2.86 1.79
N THR A 23 -9.48 -1.98 1.52
CA THR A 23 -10.47 -1.55 2.52
C THR A 23 -11.86 -1.39 1.90
N ASN A 24 -12.88 -1.55 2.74
CA ASN A 24 -14.28 -1.29 2.43
C ASN A 24 -14.88 -0.13 3.24
N ASP A 25 -14.13 0.39 4.22
CA ASP A 25 -14.57 1.43 5.17
C ASP A 25 -13.59 2.62 5.30
N SER A 26 -12.47 2.61 4.57
CA SER A 26 -11.42 3.64 4.58
C SER A 26 -10.58 3.72 5.87
N GLU A 27 -10.92 2.93 6.88
CA GLU A 27 -10.29 3.00 8.21
C GLU A 27 -9.50 1.73 8.50
N ASN A 28 -9.97 0.58 8.01
CA ASN A 28 -9.45 -0.72 8.35
C ASN A 28 -9.02 -1.52 7.11
N ILE A 29 -7.99 -2.33 7.29
CA ILE A 29 -7.60 -3.40 6.37
C ILE A 29 -8.59 -4.56 6.59
N ASN A 30 -9.72 -4.49 5.91
CA ASN A 30 -10.85 -5.41 6.11
C ASN A 30 -11.34 -6.09 4.83
N ALA A 31 -10.73 -5.80 3.68
CA ALA A 31 -11.21 -6.29 2.40
C ALA A 31 -10.48 -7.54 1.90
N HIS A 32 -11.22 -8.38 1.20
CA HIS A 32 -10.65 -9.37 0.29
C HIS A 32 -10.14 -8.64 -0.95
N PHE A 33 -8.93 -8.95 -1.43
CA PHE A 33 -8.30 -8.25 -2.55
C PHE A 33 -9.21 -8.14 -3.78
N GLY A 34 -9.77 -9.27 -4.24
CA GLY A 34 -10.58 -9.32 -5.48
C GLY A 34 -11.99 -8.71 -5.36
N SER A 35 -12.40 -8.31 -4.16
CA SER A 35 -13.71 -7.69 -3.93
C SER A 35 -13.63 -6.43 -3.06
N ALA A 36 -12.44 -5.86 -2.92
CA ALA A 36 -12.25 -4.61 -2.22
C ALA A 36 -12.98 -3.51 -2.97
N LYS A 37 -13.69 -2.65 -2.25
CA LYS A 37 -14.31 -1.45 -2.85
C LYS A 37 -13.25 -0.43 -3.24
N GLN A 38 -12.15 -0.37 -2.50
CA GLN A 38 -11.10 0.59 -2.73
C GLN A 38 -9.76 0.15 -2.13
N PHE A 39 -8.70 0.80 -2.60
CA PHE A 39 -7.36 0.71 -2.04
C PHE A 39 -6.87 2.10 -1.67
N TYR A 40 -6.50 2.27 -0.40
CA TYR A 40 -5.83 3.47 0.06
C TYR A 40 -4.32 3.28 -0.09
N VAL A 41 -3.69 4.08 -0.94
CA VAL A 41 -2.26 3.96 -1.25
C VAL A 41 -1.51 5.05 -0.52
N TYR A 42 -0.58 4.66 0.35
CA TYR A 42 0.27 5.55 1.10
C TYR A 42 1.70 5.51 0.59
N THR A 43 2.34 6.68 0.54
CA THR A 43 3.80 6.77 0.55
C THR A 43 4.24 6.81 2.01
N ILE A 44 5.18 5.95 2.39
CA ILE A 44 5.66 5.82 3.78
C ILE A 44 7.18 5.97 3.80
N THR A 45 7.67 6.80 4.71
CA THR A 45 9.08 6.99 5.04
C THR A 45 9.31 6.72 6.53
N GLN A 46 10.55 6.85 7.01
CA GLN A 46 10.81 6.78 8.45
C GLN A 46 10.29 8.01 9.20
N GLU A 47 10.13 9.15 8.52
CA GLU A 47 9.67 10.43 9.10
C GLU A 47 8.14 10.56 9.11
N GLY A 48 7.44 9.85 8.22
CA GLY A 48 5.99 9.99 8.11
C GLY A 48 5.34 9.14 7.04
N SER A 49 4.04 9.39 6.83
CA SER A 49 3.25 8.75 5.77
C SER A 49 2.19 9.70 5.27
N GLU A 50 1.93 9.63 3.97
CA GLU A 50 0.93 10.46 3.31
C GLU A 50 0.07 9.62 2.34
N VAL A 51 -1.19 10.01 2.18
CA VAL A 51 -2.05 9.40 1.16
C VAL A 51 -1.57 9.89 -0.20
N SER A 52 -1.07 8.94 -1.01
CA SER A 52 -0.62 9.21 -2.38
C SER A 52 -1.74 9.03 -3.40
N ASN A 53 -2.65 8.08 -3.17
CA ASN A 53 -3.77 7.81 -4.08
C ASN A 53 -4.90 7.05 -3.36
N ILE A 54 -6.12 7.20 -3.85
CA ILE A 54 -7.28 6.38 -3.45
C ILE A 54 -7.85 5.76 -4.72
N ILE A 55 -7.71 4.44 -4.84
CA ILE A 55 -8.16 3.69 -6.02
C ILE A 55 -9.54 3.11 -5.71
N ASN A 56 -10.57 3.60 -6.38
CA ASN A 56 -11.93 3.06 -6.27
C ASN A 56 -12.16 1.96 -7.31
N ILE A 57 -12.66 0.81 -6.87
CA ILE A 57 -12.93 -0.36 -7.70
C ILE A 57 -14.41 -0.35 -8.10
N GLN A 58 -14.67 -0.10 -9.38
CA GLN A 58 -16.03 -0.04 -9.93
C GLN A 58 -16.56 -1.41 -10.35
N THR A 59 -15.66 -2.30 -10.77
CA THR A 59 -15.98 -3.63 -11.32
C THR A 59 -15.13 -4.69 -10.63
N LYS A 60 -15.70 -5.88 -10.42
CA LYS A 60 -14.97 -7.04 -9.88
C LYS A 60 -14.13 -7.70 -10.97
N ASP A 61 -13.09 -7.00 -11.42
CA ASP A 61 -12.12 -7.49 -12.40
C ASP A 61 -10.72 -7.49 -11.77
N THR A 62 -10.12 -8.67 -11.67
CA THR A 62 -8.80 -8.83 -11.05
C THR A 62 -7.69 -8.22 -11.91
N ASP A 63 -7.76 -8.33 -13.23
CA ASP A 63 -6.73 -7.80 -14.13
C ASP A 63 -6.71 -6.28 -14.11
N GLN A 64 -7.89 -5.66 -14.14
CA GLN A 64 -8.04 -4.21 -13.98
C GLN A 64 -7.53 -3.74 -12.61
N THR A 65 -7.91 -4.44 -11.53
CA THR A 65 -7.45 -4.10 -10.17
C THR A 65 -5.93 -4.17 -10.06
N VAL A 66 -5.30 -5.22 -10.60
CA VAL A 66 -3.83 -5.37 -10.59
C VAL A 66 -3.17 -4.27 -11.41
N ALA A 67 -3.71 -3.93 -12.58
CA ALA A 67 -3.18 -2.86 -13.43
C ALA A 67 -3.20 -1.48 -12.74
N LEU A 68 -4.23 -1.21 -11.92
CA LEU A 68 -4.35 0.02 -11.14
C LEU A 68 -3.29 0.12 -10.02
N LEU A 69 -2.75 -1.02 -9.56
CA LEU A 69 -1.76 -1.11 -8.48
C LEU A 69 -0.30 -1.19 -8.98
N LYS A 70 -0.03 -0.94 -10.26
CA LYS A 70 1.29 -1.14 -10.89
C LYS A 70 2.46 -0.37 -10.27
N ASP A 71 2.18 0.71 -9.53
CA ASP A 71 3.19 1.57 -8.87
C ASP A 71 3.22 1.35 -7.33
N VAL A 72 2.59 0.28 -6.86
CA VAL A 72 2.57 -0.12 -5.45
C VAL A 72 3.68 -1.13 -5.20
N ASP A 73 4.36 -1.06 -4.05
CA ASP A 73 5.38 -2.03 -3.69
C ASP A 73 4.81 -3.17 -2.84
N ILE A 74 3.84 -2.85 -1.97
CA ILE A 74 3.24 -3.79 -1.02
C ILE A 74 1.73 -3.62 -1.00
N VAL A 75 0.98 -4.72 -0.97
CA VAL A 75 -0.47 -4.69 -0.81
C VAL A 75 -0.93 -5.53 0.38
N TYR A 76 -1.74 -4.93 1.24
CA TYR A 76 -2.32 -5.55 2.42
C TYR A 76 -3.80 -5.86 2.20
N PHE A 77 -4.23 -7.04 2.64
CA PHE A 77 -5.61 -7.51 2.52
C PHE A 77 -5.93 -8.59 3.56
N VAL A 78 -7.22 -8.88 3.76
CA VAL A 78 -7.66 -9.99 4.64
C VAL A 78 -7.60 -11.34 3.91
N ASN A 79 -7.90 -11.36 2.61
CA ASN A 79 -7.78 -12.58 1.82
C ASN A 79 -7.55 -12.29 0.34
N ILE A 80 -7.03 -13.29 -0.38
CA ILE A 80 -6.76 -13.21 -1.81
C ILE A 80 -6.96 -14.59 -2.46
N GLY A 81 -7.54 -14.61 -3.66
CA GLY A 81 -7.61 -15.84 -4.45
C GLY A 81 -6.24 -16.21 -5.05
N PRO A 82 -5.95 -17.49 -5.28
CA PRO A 82 -4.64 -17.94 -5.75
C PRO A 82 -4.24 -17.30 -7.09
N THR A 83 -5.19 -17.16 -8.02
CA THR A 83 -4.96 -16.52 -9.31
C THR A 83 -4.60 -15.04 -9.18
N ALA A 84 -5.29 -14.31 -8.30
CA ALA A 84 -4.99 -12.90 -8.04
C ALA A 84 -3.62 -12.73 -7.38
N ALA A 85 -3.28 -13.60 -6.41
CA ALA A 85 -1.98 -13.58 -5.75
C ALA A 85 -0.82 -13.77 -6.74
N ALA A 86 -0.95 -14.76 -7.64
CA ALA A 86 0.06 -14.98 -8.68
C ALA A 86 0.24 -13.75 -9.58
N LYS A 87 -0.86 -13.10 -9.99
CA LYS A 87 -0.82 -11.89 -10.83
C LYS A 87 -0.07 -10.73 -10.14
N ILE A 88 -0.39 -10.44 -8.88
CA ILE A 88 0.27 -9.39 -8.08
C ILE A 88 1.77 -9.67 -7.90
N ILE A 89 2.14 -10.91 -7.61
CA ILE A 89 3.55 -11.29 -7.44
C ILE A 89 4.32 -11.11 -8.75
N ASN A 90 3.70 -11.46 -9.89
CA ASN A 90 4.31 -11.32 -11.21
C ASN A 90 4.52 -9.85 -11.63
N THR A 91 3.79 -8.90 -11.05
CA THR A 91 4.04 -7.46 -11.24
C THR A 91 5.11 -6.91 -10.29
N GLY A 92 5.68 -7.73 -9.41
CA GLY A 92 6.68 -7.32 -8.43
C GLY A 92 6.12 -6.70 -7.15
N ILE A 93 4.79 -6.73 -6.97
CA ILE A 93 4.12 -6.24 -5.76
C ILE A 93 4.20 -7.35 -4.70
N PHE A 94 4.54 -7.00 -3.47
CA PHE A 94 4.62 -7.94 -2.35
C PHE A 94 3.26 -8.04 -1.63
N PRO A 95 2.57 -9.19 -1.67
CA PRO A 95 1.28 -9.36 -1.00
C PRO A 95 1.46 -9.71 0.49
N ILE A 96 0.73 -9.04 1.37
CA ILE A 96 0.68 -9.34 2.81
C ILE A 96 -0.76 -9.58 3.25
N LYS A 97 -0.99 -10.75 3.85
CA LYS A 97 -2.29 -11.16 4.37
C LYS A 97 -2.38 -10.91 5.87
N TYR A 98 -3.43 -10.21 6.29
CA TYR A 98 -3.88 -10.18 7.68
C TYR A 98 -4.91 -11.28 7.95
N LYS A 99 -4.85 -11.89 9.13
CA LYS A 99 -5.85 -12.88 9.57
C LYS A 99 -7.14 -12.22 10.06
N GLU A 100 -7.01 -11.02 10.61
CA GLU A 100 -8.08 -10.27 11.27
C GLU A 100 -8.09 -8.83 10.74
N VAL A 101 -9.15 -8.10 11.05
CA VAL A 101 -9.26 -6.67 10.71
C VAL A 101 -8.26 -5.87 11.55
N VAL A 102 -7.47 -5.02 10.89
CA VAL A 102 -6.48 -4.15 11.53
C VAL A 102 -6.70 -2.72 11.04
N SER A 103 -6.59 -1.74 11.94
CA SER A 103 -6.64 -0.32 11.56
C SER A 103 -5.48 0.05 10.64
N ILE A 104 -5.76 0.80 9.58
CA ILE A 104 -4.75 1.33 8.66
C ILE A 104 -3.74 2.20 9.42
N GLU A 105 -4.22 3.05 10.34
CA GLU A 105 -3.37 3.90 11.17
C GLU A 105 -2.36 3.08 11.99
N THR A 106 -2.82 1.98 12.60
CA THR A 106 -1.95 1.09 13.37
C THR A 106 -0.86 0.47 12.49
N GLU A 107 -1.20 0.03 11.28
CA GLU A 107 -0.21 -0.54 10.37
C GLU A 107 0.77 0.51 9.82
N LEU A 108 0.31 1.74 9.57
CA LEU A 108 1.17 2.86 9.19
C LEU A 108 2.26 3.12 10.24
N GLN A 109 1.88 3.21 11.52
CA GLN A 109 2.83 3.43 12.62
C GLN A 109 3.88 2.30 12.73
N LYS A 110 3.44 1.06 12.55
CA LYS A 110 4.32 -0.10 12.55
C LYS A 110 5.29 -0.09 11.37
N LEU A 111 4.82 0.24 10.17
CA LEU A 111 5.64 0.35 8.96
C LEU A 111 6.68 1.45 9.10
N GLN A 112 6.30 2.65 9.55
CA GLN A 112 7.22 3.77 9.81
C GLN A 112 8.32 3.39 10.81
N THR A 113 7.94 2.80 11.94
CA THR A 113 8.91 2.34 12.96
C THR A 113 9.87 1.30 12.39
N MET A 114 9.36 0.38 11.58
CA MET A 114 10.19 -0.66 10.95
C MET A 114 11.15 -0.09 9.89
N LEU A 115 10.75 0.95 9.15
CA LEU A 115 11.62 1.65 8.20
C LEU A 115 12.77 2.38 8.91
N GLY A 116 12.50 3.03 10.03
CA GLY A 116 13.51 3.77 10.81
C GLY A 116 14.44 2.91 11.67
N THR A 117 14.18 1.60 11.78
CA THR A 117 15.00 0.68 12.59
C THR A 117 15.80 -0.27 11.73
N ASN A 118 15.29 -1.47 11.49
CA ASN A 118 15.94 -2.47 10.65
C ASN A 118 14.90 -3.10 9.70
N PRO A 119 14.67 -2.50 8.52
CA PRO A 119 13.66 -3.01 7.61
C PRO A 119 14.00 -4.44 7.15
N PRO A 120 13.01 -5.33 6.99
CA PRO A 120 13.22 -6.66 6.46
C PRO A 120 13.95 -6.64 5.10
N PRO A 121 14.68 -7.73 4.75
CA PRO A 121 15.45 -7.78 3.51
C PRO A 121 14.64 -7.46 2.25
N PHE A 122 13.35 -7.82 2.19
CA PHE A 122 12.51 -7.52 1.03
C PHE A 122 12.22 -6.01 0.88
N ILE A 123 12.06 -5.28 1.98
CA ILE A 123 11.84 -3.82 1.97
C ILE A 123 13.13 -3.10 1.60
N LYS A 124 14.27 -3.56 2.12
CA LYS A 124 15.59 -3.05 1.69
C LYS A 124 15.77 -3.18 0.18
N LYS A 125 15.36 -4.30 -0.42
CA LYS A 125 15.39 -4.50 -1.88
C LYS A 125 14.46 -3.54 -2.63
N ILE A 126 13.26 -3.28 -2.11
CA ILE A 126 12.32 -2.31 -2.70
C ILE A 126 12.95 -0.91 -2.69
N ILE A 127 13.45 -0.46 -1.54
CA ILE A 127 14.09 0.85 -1.38
C ILE A 127 15.29 0.99 -2.31
N ALA A 128 16.19 0.00 -2.33
CA ALA A 128 17.38 0.03 -3.17
C ALA A 128 17.05 0.08 -4.68
N LYS A 129 15.97 -0.59 -5.11
CA LYS A 129 15.51 -0.56 -6.50
C LYS A 129 14.99 0.82 -6.91
N LYS A 130 14.45 1.61 -5.98
CA LYS A 130 13.94 2.96 -6.26
C LYS A 130 15.01 4.05 -6.25
N ALA A 131 16.14 3.79 -5.59
CA ALA A 131 17.30 4.69 -5.56
C ALA A 131 18.23 4.53 -6.79
N ALA A 132 18.03 3.48 -7.60
CA ALA A 132 18.81 3.16 -8.78
C ALA A 132 18.12 3.65 -10.07
#